data_AF-A0A315ETE9-F1
#
_entry.id   AF-A0A315ETE9-F1
#
_cell.length_a   1.000
_cell.length_b   1.000
_cell.length_c   1.000
_cell.angle_alpha   90.00
_cell.angle_beta   90.00
_cell.angle_gamma   90.00
#
_symmetry.space_group_name_H-M   'P 1'
#
loop_
_entity.id
_entity.type
_entity.pdbx_description
1 polymer ?
#
loop_
_entity_poly.entity_id
_entity_poly.type
_entity_poly.pdbx_seq_one_letter_code
_entity_poly.pdbx_strand_id
1 'polypeptide(L)'
;MKLSETQTNLLTAAAQHPEHLLTEFPANLKGGARLKVLTSLANANLIAAHSQAEDGTTRFAITDAGRSALGIAIEAKATPSKREGTKQATLIELLQRPEGATLEQMVQATGWQQHTVRGCMAGALKKKLGLSIVSEKTDGQQRTYRIA
;
A
#
# COMPACT_ATOMS: atom_id res chain seq x y z
N MET A 1 -14.67 12.86 -3.51
CA MET A 1 -14.29 14.26 -3.81
C MET A 1 -13.65 14.27 -5.19
N LYS A 2 -14.09 15.12 -6.11
CA LYS A 2 -13.49 15.22 -7.45
C LYS A 2 -12.31 16.18 -7.37
N LEU A 3 -11.10 15.72 -7.73
CA LEU A 3 -9.92 16.58 -7.79
C LEU A 3 -10.10 17.61 -8.91
N SER A 4 -9.77 18.87 -8.62
CA SER A 4 -9.68 19.91 -9.64
C SER A 4 -8.46 19.68 -10.53
N GLU A 5 -8.51 20.12 -11.78
CA GLU A 5 -7.40 20.03 -12.75
C GLU A 5 -6.09 20.61 -12.18
N THR A 6 -6.17 21.73 -11.46
CA THR A 6 -5.04 22.34 -10.76
C THR A 6 -4.44 21.42 -9.69
N GLN A 7 -5.29 20.70 -8.94
CA GLN A 7 -4.84 19.76 -7.91
C GLN A 7 -4.24 18.51 -8.52
N THR A 8 -4.85 18.00 -9.59
CA THR A 8 -4.36 16.85 -10.36
C THR A 8 -2.97 17.12 -10.91
N ASN A 9 -2.75 18.28 -11.54
CA ASN A 9 -1.46 18.65 -12.11
C ASN A 9 -0.38 18.80 -11.02
N LEU A 10 -0.71 19.46 -9.90
CA LEU A 10 0.21 19.66 -8.78
C LEU A 10 0.65 18.33 -8.13
N LEU A 11 -0.31 17.43 -7.89
CA LEU A 11 -0.01 16.12 -7.33
C LEU A 11 0.76 15.24 -8.34
N THR A 12 0.48 15.37 -9.65
CA THR A 12 1.17 14.62 -10.70
C THR A 12 2.63 15.03 -10.80
N ALA A 13 2.91 16.34 -10.80
CA ALA A 13 4.27 16.88 -10.74
C ALA A 13 5.02 16.38 -9.49
N ALA A 14 4.37 16.43 -8.32
CA ALA A 14 4.94 15.92 -7.09
C ALA A 14 5.23 14.41 -7.15
N ALA A 15 4.38 13.61 -7.81
CA ALA A 15 4.59 12.18 -7.95
C ALA A 15 5.82 11.83 -8.82
N GLN A 16 6.17 12.70 -9.77
CA GLN A 16 7.34 12.56 -10.65
C GLN A 16 8.64 13.09 -10.01
N HIS A 17 8.54 13.90 -8.96
CA HIS A 17 9.71 14.41 -8.25
C HIS A 17 10.42 13.28 -7.46
N PRO A 18 11.76 13.17 -7.50
CA PRO A 18 12.52 12.14 -6.75
C PRO A 18 12.22 12.12 -5.25
N GLU A 19 12.03 13.30 -4.66
CA GLU A 19 11.69 13.47 -3.24
C GLU A 19 10.19 13.57 -2.96
N HIS A 20 9.35 13.35 -3.99
CA HIS A 20 7.88 13.45 -3.89
C HIS A 20 7.34 14.81 -3.45
N LEU A 21 8.09 15.89 -3.70
CA LEU A 21 7.81 17.23 -3.23
C LEU A 21 6.91 18.02 -4.18
N LEU A 22 6.03 18.85 -3.59
CA LEU A 22 5.27 19.86 -4.32
C LEU A 22 6.18 21.06 -4.59
N THR A 23 6.89 21.03 -5.70
CA THR A 23 7.81 22.11 -6.12
C THR A 23 7.22 23.01 -7.20
N GLU A 24 6.34 22.48 -8.05
CA GLU A 24 5.80 23.18 -9.22
C GLU A 24 4.38 23.71 -8.96
N PHE A 25 4.29 24.95 -8.49
CA PHE A 25 3.00 25.63 -8.33
C PHE A 25 2.65 26.43 -9.58
N PRO A 26 1.41 26.31 -10.10
CA PRO A 26 1.01 27.06 -11.29
C PRO A 26 0.93 28.57 -10.99
N ALA A 27 1.28 29.39 -11.97
CA ALA A 27 1.45 30.84 -11.79
C ALA A 27 0.16 31.58 -11.35
N ASN A 28 -1.00 30.98 -11.57
CA ASN A 28 -2.31 31.47 -11.12
C ASN A 28 -2.60 31.18 -9.63
N LEU A 29 -1.79 30.35 -8.98
CA LEU A 29 -1.98 29.94 -7.59
C LEU A 29 -0.98 30.64 -6.67
N LYS A 30 -1.33 31.86 -6.23
CA LYS A 30 -0.47 32.70 -5.38
C LYS A 30 -1.11 33.02 -4.03
N GLY A 31 -0.27 33.28 -3.02
CA GLY A 31 -0.70 33.76 -1.70
C GLY A 31 -1.77 32.89 -1.04
N GLY A 32 -2.88 33.52 -0.65
CA GLY A 32 -3.97 32.84 0.08
C GLY A 32 -4.68 31.74 -0.71
N ALA A 33 -4.72 31.80 -2.04
CA ALA A 33 -5.30 30.73 -2.87
C ALA A 33 -4.46 29.46 -2.79
N ARG A 34 -3.12 29.60 -2.81
CA ARG A 34 -2.19 28.49 -2.61
C ARG A 34 -2.37 27.85 -1.24
N LEU A 35 -2.48 28.67 -0.20
CA LEU A 35 -2.67 28.18 1.16
C LEU A 35 -3.98 27.38 1.28
N LYS A 36 -5.09 27.87 0.72
CA LYS A 36 -6.37 27.14 0.71
C LYS A 36 -6.29 25.79 0.00
N VAL A 37 -5.58 25.72 -1.12
CA VAL A 37 -5.37 24.46 -1.85
C VAL A 37 -4.53 23.49 -1.01
N LEU A 38 -3.41 23.95 -0.43
CA LEU A 38 -2.56 23.13 0.43
C LEU A 38 -3.33 22.63 1.67
N THR A 39 -4.08 23.50 2.34
CA THR A 39 -4.93 23.11 3.48
C THR A 39 -5.98 22.09 3.07
N SER A 40 -6.64 22.27 1.93
CA SER A 40 -7.63 21.32 1.43
C SER A 40 -7.00 19.95 1.09
N LEU A 41 -5.81 19.94 0.48
CA LEU A 41 -5.10 18.69 0.16
C LEU A 41 -4.59 17.99 1.41
N ALA A 42 -4.12 18.74 2.40
CA ALA A 42 -3.68 18.21 3.68
C ALA A 42 -4.85 17.62 4.49
N ASN A 43 -6.00 18.30 4.55
CA ASN A 43 -7.21 17.79 5.21
C ASN A 43 -7.72 16.49 4.56
N ALA A 44 -7.53 16.34 3.25
CA ALA A 44 -7.85 15.13 2.52
C ALA A 44 -6.77 14.04 2.63
N ASN A 45 -5.72 14.25 3.44
CA ASN A 45 -4.55 13.38 3.59
C ASN A 45 -3.79 13.10 2.28
N LEU A 46 -3.93 13.96 1.26
CA LEU A 46 -3.27 13.78 -0.04
C LEU A 46 -1.83 14.31 -0.06
N ILE A 47 -1.51 15.23 0.85
CA ILE A 47 -0.18 15.76 1.06
C ILE A 47 0.15 15.80 2.55
N ALA A 48 1.44 15.75 2.88
CA ALA A 48 1.96 15.89 4.23
C ALA A 48 3.14 16.86 4.26
N ALA A 49 3.39 17.49 5.42
CA ALA A 49 4.59 18.30 5.62
C ALA A 49 5.82 17.38 5.55
N HIS A 50 6.84 17.79 4.78
CA HIS A 50 8.06 17.01 4.56
C HIS A 50 9.27 17.63 5.26
N SER A 51 9.56 18.91 4.97
CA SER A 51 10.68 19.64 5.56
C SER A 51 10.42 21.14 5.57
N GLN A 52 11.24 21.90 6.29
CA GLN A 52 11.30 23.36 6.12
C GLN A 52 12.42 23.70 5.16
N ALA A 53 12.14 24.59 4.21
CA ALA A 53 13.17 25.22 3.40
C ALA A 53 13.96 26.26 4.23
N GLU A 54 15.14 26.63 3.75
CA GLU A 54 16.03 27.60 4.42
C GLU A 54 15.40 29.00 4.56
N ASP A 55 14.41 29.32 3.73
CA ASP A 55 13.62 30.56 3.79
C ASP A 55 12.45 30.49 4.80
N GLY A 56 12.33 29.39 5.56
CA GLY A 56 11.23 29.15 6.50
C GLY A 56 9.96 28.60 5.86
N THR A 57 9.95 28.32 4.54
CA THR A 57 8.78 27.78 3.85
C THR A 57 8.64 26.28 4.10
N THR A 58 7.50 25.84 4.64
CA THR A 58 7.18 24.41 4.74
C THR A 58 7.01 23.78 3.35
N ARG A 59 7.83 22.78 3.05
CA ARG A 59 7.71 21.92 1.87
C ARG A 59 6.74 20.79 2.16
N PHE A 60 5.84 20.54 1.22
CA PHE A 60 4.87 19.45 1.30
C PHE A 60 5.25 18.35 0.31
N ALA A 61 5.04 17.10 0.71
CA ALA A 61 5.18 15.94 -0.14
C ALA A 61 3.82 15.28 -0.40
N ILE A 62 3.68 14.64 -1.56
CA ILE A 62 2.50 13.81 -1.87
C ILE A 62 2.53 12.53 -1.03
N THR A 63 1.39 12.15 -0.46
CA THR A 63 1.25 10.91 0.31
C THR A 63 0.86 9.73 -0.60
N ASP A 64 0.90 8.52 -0.05
CA ASP A 64 0.37 7.33 -0.72
C ASP A 64 -1.12 7.48 -1.11
N ALA A 65 -1.92 8.13 -0.26
CA ALA A 65 -3.31 8.43 -0.56
C ALA A 65 -3.45 9.45 -1.71
N GLY A 66 -2.56 10.44 -1.77
CA GLY A 66 -2.48 11.39 -2.89
C GLY A 66 -2.19 10.71 -4.23
N ARG A 67 -1.23 9.78 -4.23
CA ARG A 67 -0.86 8.99 -5.42
C ARG A 67 -2.00 8.07 -5.87
N SER A 68 -2.62 7.40 -4.90
CA SER A 68 -3.80 6.57 -5.14
C SER A 68 -4.98 7.36 -5.71
N ALA A 69 -5.20 8.60 -5.24
CA ALA A 69 -6.26 9.47 -5.72
C ALA A 69 -6.07 9.95 -7.17
N LEU A 70 -4.83 9.98 -7.67
CA LEU A 70 -4.52 10.31 -9.06
C LEU A 70 -4.68 9.14 -10.03
N GLY A 71 -4.84 7.92 -9.54
CA GLY A 71 -4.75 6.72 -10.39
C GLY A 71 -3.36 6.50 -11.00
N ILE A 72 -2.37 7.33 -10.65
CA ILE A 72 -0.96 7.12 -10.95
C ILE A 72 -0.48 6.09 -9.93
N ALA A 73 -0.76 4.83 -10.23
CA ALA A 73 -0.06 3.71 -9.64
C ALA A 73 1.41 3.88 -10.02
N ILE A 74 2.18 4.55 -9.16
CA ILE A 74 3.63 4.48 -9.26
C ILE A 74 3.95 3.01 -9.03
N GLU A 75 4.59 2.38 -10.02
CA GLU A 75 5.22 1.06 -9.94
C GLU A 75 6.38 1.06 -8.92
N ALA A 76 6.09 1.46 -7.69
CA ALA A 76 6.93 1.21 -6.54
C ALA A 76 6.29 0.04 -5.80
N LYS A 77 6.88 -1.15 -6.00
CA LYS A 77 6.66 -2.42 -5.27
C LYS A 77 5.46 -2.44 -4.31
N ALA A 78 4.40 -3.09 -4.77
CA ALA A 78 3.38 -3.78 -4.01
C ALA A 78 3.42 -3.62 -2.47
N THR A 79 2.56 -2.74 -1.96
CA THR A 79 1.79 -3.11 -0.76
C THR A 79 0.31 -2.87 -1.04
N PRO A 80 -0.51 -3.93 -1.22
CA PRO A 80 -1.95 -3.73 -1.30
C PRO A 80 -2.45 -3.42 0.12
N SER A 81 -2.63 -2.14 0.41
CA SER A 81 -3.41 -1.70 1.56
C SER A 81 -4.89 -1.70 1.17
N LYS A 82 -5.66 -2.48 1.95
CA LYS A 82 -7.12 -2.41 2.09
C LYS A 82 -7.99 -3.08 1.02
N ARG A 83 -7.75 -4.38 0.83
CA ARG A 83 -8.83 -5.39 0.81
C ARG A 83 -8.34 -6.59 1.61
N GLU A 84 -8.79 -6.79 2.85
CA GLU A 84 -8.38 -7.98 3.64
C GLU A 84 -8.69 -9.29 2.91
N GLY A 85 -9.68 -9.28 2.00
CA GLY A 85 -9.96 -10.39 1.09
C GLY A 85 -8.84 -10.71 0.08
N THR A 86 -8.07 -9.73 -0.41
CA THR A 86 -7.02 -10.03 -1.41
C THR A 86 -5.84 -10.76 -0.79
N LYS A 87 -5.42 -10.41 0.43
CA LYS A 87 -4.31 -11.11 1.11
C LYS A 87 -4.69 -12.53 1.55
N GLN A 88 -5.92 -12.72 2.02
CA GLN A 88 -6.45 -14.05 2.32
C GLN A 88 -6.56 -14.90 1.05
N ALA A 89 -7.02 -14.31 -0.07
CA ALA A 89 -7.07 -14.99 -1.36
C ALA A 89 -5.68 -15.41 -1.85
N THR A 90 -4.67 -14.53 -1.76
CA THR A 90 -3.27 -14.85 -2.08
C THR A 90 -2.75 -16.02 -1.23
N LEU A 91 -3.10 -16.05 0.07
CA LEU A 91 -2.72 -17.17 0.94
C LEU A 91 -3.37 -18.49 0.50
N ILE A 92 -4.66 -18.45 0.11
CA ILE A 92 -5.37 -19.63 -0.37
C ILE A 92 -4.77 -20.12 -1.69
N GLU A 93 -4.51 -19.22 -2.66
CA GLU A 93 -3.88 -19.56 -3.94
C GLU A 93 -2.52 -20.24 -3.75
N LEU A 94 -1.70 -19.74 -2.83
CA LEU A 94 -0.41 -20.35 -2.49
C LEU A 94 -0.56 -21.77 -1.95
N LEU A 95 -1.56 -22.01 -1.11
CA LEU A 95 -1.82 -23.32 -0.52
C LEU A 95 -2.53 -24.29 -1.48
N GLN A 96 -3.21 -23.79 -2.50
CA GLN A 96 -3.86 -24.59 -3.55
C GLN A 96 -2.86 -25.12 -4.59
N ARG A 97 -1.63 -24.60 -4.62
CA ARG A 97 -0.60 -25.11 -5.52
C ARG A 97 -0.29 -26.57 -5.22
N PRO A 98 0.00 -27.40 -6.24
CA PRO A 98 0.32 -28.80 -6.02
C PRO A 98 1.57 -29.00 -5.16
N GLU A 99 2.54 -28.07 -5.26
CA GLU A 99 3.71 -28.02 -4.39
C GLU A 99 3.44 -27.48 -2.97
N GLY A 100 2.28 -26.86 -2.74
CA GLY A 100 1.96 -26.14 -1.51
C GLY A 100 2.80 -24.87 -1.32
N ALA A 101 2.84 -24.37 -0.09
CA ALA A 101 3.63 -23.20 0.26
C ALA A 101 4.31 -23.32 1.63
N THR A 102 5.54 -22.82 1.73
CA THR A 102 6.25 -22.72 3.01
C THR A 102 5.78 -21.51 3.81
N LEU A 103 6.03 -21.52 5.12
CA LEU A 103 5.70 -20.38 5.98
C LEU A 103 6.37 -19.08 5.51
N GLU A 104 7.60 -19.16 5.03
CA GLU A 104 8.35 -18.01 4.54
C GLU A 104 7.75 -17.44 3.26
N GLN A 105 7.40 -18.29 2.30
CA GLN A 105 6.71 -17.87 1.06
C GLN A 105 5.39 -17.17 1.37
N MET A 106 4.61 -17.71 2.33
CA MET A 106 3.36 -17.11 2.75
C MET A 106 3.57 -15.72 3.41
N VAL A 107 4.60 -15.57 4.25
CA VAL A 107 4.97 -14.29 4.86
C VAL A 107 5.38 -13.28 3.79
N GLN A 108 6.24 -13.67 2.85
CA GLN A 108 6.73 -12.79 1.79
C GLN A 108 5.61 -12.32 0.86
N ALA A 109 4.69 -13.20 0.47
CA ALA A 109 3.61 -12.86 -0.45
C ALA A 109 2.51 -12.00 0.19
N THR A 110 2.25 -12.19 1.49
CA THR A 110 1.17 -11.47 2.20
C THR A 110 1.67 -10.22 2.92
N GLY A 111 2.96 -10.14 3.24
CA GLY A 111 3.56 -9.17 4.15
C GLY A 111 3.13 -9.37 5.61
N TRP A 112 2.54 -10.52 5.96
CA TRP A 112 2.11 -10.83 7.33
C TRP A 112 3.24 -11.44 8.14
N GLN A 113 3.22 -11.21 9.46
CA GLN A 113 4.11 -11.93 10.36
C GLN A 113 3.72 -13.41 10.46
N GLN A 114 4.68 -14.26 10.81
CA GLN A 114 4.49 -15.72 10.90
C GLN A 114 3.29 -16.12 11.77
N HIS A 115 3.10 -15.47 12.91
CA HIS A 115 1.98 -15.76 13.81
C HIS A 115 0.62 -15.34 13.24
N THR A 116 0.58 -14.30 12.40
CA THR A 116 -0.63 -13.84 11.72
C THR A 116 -1.04 -14.85 10.64
N VAL A 117 -0.08 -15.34 9.86
CA VAL A 117 -0.30 -16.41 8.86
C VAL A 117 -0.86 -17.67 9.54
N ARG A 118 -0.29 -18.05 10.69
CA ARG A 118 -0.78 -19.16 11.53
C ARG A 118 -2.23 -18.96 11.97
N GLY A 119 -2.55 -17.78 12.49
CA GLY A 119 -3.89 -17.43 12.92
C GLY A 119 -4.90 -17.46 11.76
N CYS A 120 -4.51 -16.96 10.59
CA CYS A 120 -5.35 -16.98 9.40
C CYS A 120 -5.63 -18.42 8.92
N MET A 121 -4.60 -19.27 8.84
CA MET A 121 -4.76 -20.69 8.48
C MET A 121 -5.71 -21.44 9.43
N ALA A 122 -5.54 -21.26 10.74
CA ALA A 122 -6.35 -21.96 11.73
C ALA A 122 -7.78 -21.40 11.85
N GLY A 123 -7.94 -20.08 11.76
CA GLY A 123 -9.23 -19.40 11.96
C GLY A 123 -9.99 -19.18 10.66
N ALA A 124 -9.44 -18.40 9.75
CA ALA A 124 -10.14 -18.01 8.53
C ALA A 124 -10.25 -19.16 7.53
N LEU A 125 -9.17 -19.91 7.29
CA LEU A 125 -9.18 -20.97 6.28
C LEU A 125 -9.83 -22.24 6.82
N LYS A 126 -9.37 -22.75 7.97
CA LYS A 126 -9.90 -24.02 8.52
C LYS A 126 -11.28 -23.87 9.17
N LYS A 127 -11.49 -22.90 10.07
CA LYS A 127 -12.77 -22.78 10.79
C LYS A 127 -13.86 -22.05 9.99
N LYS A 128 -13.56 -20.92 9.35
CA LYS A 128 -14.57 -20.14 8.62
C LYS A 128 -14.87 -20.70 7.23
N LEU A 129 -13.84 -21.06 6.46
CA LEU A 129 -14.01 -21.56 5.09
C LEU A 129 -14.06 -23.10 4.99
N GLY A 130 -13.79 -23.83 6.07
CA GLY A 130 -13.83 -25.29 6.07
C GLY A 130 -12.73 -25.97 5.25
N LEU A 131 -11.64 -25.26 4.92
CA LEU A 131 -10.55 -25.79 4.10
C LEU A 131 -9.66 -26.76 4.90
N SER A 132 -9.34 -27.91 4.31
CA SER A 132 -8.46 -28.91 4.93
C SER A 132 -7.00 -28.58 4.65
N ILE A 133 -6.28 -28.04 5.63
CA ILE A 133 -4.85 -27.73 5.49
C ILE A 133 -4.02 -28.91 5.98
N VAL A 134 -3.24 -29.50 5.08
CA VAL A 134 -2.25 -30.54 5.35
C VAL A 134 -0.89 -29.88 5.48
N SER A 135 -0.10 -30.33 6.46
CA SER A 135 1.28 -29.89 6.63
C SER A 135 2.23 -31.07 6.43
N GLU A 136 3.19 -30.91 5.54
CA GLU A 136 4.23 -31.90 5.26
C GLU A 136 5.59 -31.35 5.68
N LYS A 137 6.41 -32.20 6.30
CA LYS A 137 7.79 -31.87 6.63
C LYS A 137 8.68 -32.91 5.97
N THR A 138 9.32 -32.54 4.88
CA THR A 138 10.37 -33.35 4.25
C THR A 138 11.65 -33.22 5.07
N ASP A 139 12.38 -34.33 5.25
CA ASP A 139 13.52 -34.38 6.16
C ASP A 139 14.59 -33.36 5.75
N GLY A 140 14.99 -32.49 6.68
CA GLY A 140 15.91 -31.38 6.43
C GLY A 140 15.35 -30.13 5.72
N GLN A 141 14.08 -30.10 5.31
CA GLN A 141 13.48 -28.96 4.60
C GLN A 141 12.47 -28.15 5.46
N GLN A 142 12.14 -26.94 4.98
CA GLN A 142 11.07 -26.13 5.56
C GLN A 142 9.72 -26.89 5.50
N ARG A 143 8.88 -26.68 6.53
CA ARG A 143 7.53 -27.26 6.54
C ARG A 143 6.66 -26.59 5.47
N THR A 144 6.03 -27.42 4.66
CA THR A 144 5.14 -27.02 3.56
C THR A 144 3.69 -27.26 3.94
N TYR A 145 2.82 -26.35 3.50
CA TYR A 145 1.38 -26.36 3.77
C TYR A 145 0.62 -26.45 2.45
N ARG A 146 -0.44 -27.26 2.40
CA ARG A 146 -1.31 -27.39 1.22
C ARG A 146 -2.78 -27.53 1.62
N ILE A 147 -3.68 -27.10 0.76
CA ILE A 147 -5.11 -27.43 0.87
C ILE A 147 -5.35 -28.78 0.17
N ALA A 148 -6.06 -29.67 0.86
CA ALA A 148 -6.51 -30.98 0.37
C ALA A 148 -8.03 -31.02 0.20
#